data_AF-A0A9D1FI83-F1
#
_entry.id   AF-A0A9D1FI83-F1
#
_cell.length_a   1.000
_cell.length_b   1.000
_cell.length_c   1.000
_cell.angle_alpha   90.00
_cell.angle_beta   90.00
_cell.angle_gamma   90.00
#
_symmetry.space_group_name_H-M   'P 1'
#
loop_
_entity.id
_entity.type
_entity.pdbx_description
1 polymer ?
#
loop_
_entity_poly.entity_id
_entity_poly.type
_entity_poly.pdbx_seq_one_letter_code
_entity_poly.pdbx_strand_id
1 'polypeptide(L)'
;MKRDAFTLAEMLIVILLISITLVVMAPAMTKKAKEPVPEVKVIEGTGETMPVGAIILFYGEKIPEGWQECSGQNLDTQGFEELAANSPYYQNLPDLNQIFQNSDLNVKWIIKVKK
;
A
#
# COMPACT_ATOMS: atom_id res chain seq x y z
N MET A 1 -0.34 -58.33 37.64
CA MET A 1 -0.48 -56.90 37.28
C MET A 1 -0.98 -56.16 38.51
N LYS A 2 -0.08 -55.61 39.34
CA LYS A 2 -0.48 -54.73 40.45
C LYS A 2 -0.77 -53.37 39.81
N ARG A 3 -2.04 -52.97 39.80
CA ARG A 3 -2.41 -51.60 39.47
C ARG A 3 -2.16 -50.81 40.74
N ASP A 4 -1.02 -50.14 40.82
CA ASP A 4 -0.71 -49.25 41.94
C ASP A 4 -1.74 -48.11 41.89
N ALA A 5 -2.63 -48.10 42.89
CA ALA A 5 -3.63 -47.05 43.02
C ALA A 5 -2.90 -45.77 43.41
N PHE A 6 -2.78 -44.84 42.46
CA PHE A 6 -2.18 -43.53 42.71
C PHE A 6 -2.96 -42.84 43.84
N THR A 7 -2.27 -42.52 44.92
CA THR A 7 -2.93 -41.95 46.09
C THR A 7 -3.41 -40.53 45.75
N LEU A 8 -4.56 -40.13 46.29
CA LEU A 8 -5.18 -38.83 46.03
C LEU A 8 -4.22 -37.66 46.35
N ALA A 9 -3.30 -37.88 47.30
CA ALA A 9 -2.23 -36.93 47.64
C ALA A 9 -1.20 -36.76 46.51
N GLU A 10 -0.76 -37.84 45.86
CA GLU A 10 0.19 -37.77 44.74
C GLU A 10 -0.41 -37.06 43.52
N MET A 11 -1.70 -37.29 43.25
CA MET A 11 -2.42 -36.58 42.18
C MET A 11 -2.49 -35.06 42.44
N LEU A 12 -2.73 -34.65 43.68
CA LEU A 12 -2.79 -33.22 44.04
C LEU A 12 -1.42 -32.54 43.94
N ILE A 13 -0.34 -33.24 44.31
CA ILE A 13 1.03 -32.71 44.17
C ILE A 13 1.37 -32.49 42.69
N VAL A 14 1.00 -33.42 41.81
CA VAL A 14 1.26 -33.29 40.36
C VAL A 14 0.49 -32.12 39.76
N ILE A 15 -0.78 -31.92 40.12
CA ILE A 15 -1.59 -30.79 39.63
C ILE A 15 -1.01 -29.45 40.11
N LEU A 16 -0.52 -29.38 41.34
CA LEU A 16 0.12 -28.18 41.88
C LEU A 16 1.38 -27.83 41.09
N LEU A 17 2.22 -28.81 40.78
CA LEU A 17 3.46 -28.61 40.02
C LEU A 17 3.20 -28.14 38.57
N ILE A 18 2.19 -28.70 37.91
CA ILE A 18 1.79 -28.29 36.55
C ILE A 18 1.25 -26.85 36.56
N SER A 19 0.49 -26.48 37.59
CA SER A 19 -0.07 -25.13 37.69
C SER A 19 1.03 -24.06 37.86
N ILE A 20 2.07 -24.37 38.65
CA ILE A 20 3.22 -23.47 38.85
C ILE A 20 4.02 -23.32 37.54
N THR A 21 4.25 -24.39 36.79
CA THR A 21 5.00 -24.31 35.52
C THR A 21 4.27 -23.51 34.45
N LEU A 22 2.93 -23.58 34.40
CA LEU A 22 2.14 -22.78 33.46
C LEU A 22 2.17 -21.27 33.77
N VAL A 23 2.16 -20.88 35.05
CA VAL A 23 2.20 -19.46 35.45
C VAL A 23 3.55 -18.80 35.10
N VAL A 24 4.66 -19.54 35.22
CA VAL A 24 6.01 -19.01 34.93
C VAL A 24 6.23 -18.76 33.43
N MET A 25 5.51 -19.46 32.54
CA MET A 25 5.66 -19.29 31.08
C MET A 25 4.79 -18.18 30.48
N ALA A 26 3.90 -17.56 31.26
CA ALA A 26 2.95 -16.56 30.76
C ALA A 26 3.56 -15.24 30.20
N PRO A 27 4.65 -14.66 30.73
CA PRO A 27 5.07 -13.32 30.30
C PRO A 27 5.90 -13.28 29.01
N ALA A 28 6.12 -14.41 28.31
CA ALA A 28 7.00 -14.44 27.15
C ALA A 28 6.33 -14.12 25.79
N MET A 29 5.00 -14.00 25.71
CA MET A 29 4.28 -13.91 24.43
C MET A 29 3.56 -12.58 24.17
N THR A 30 4.04 -11.47 24.70
CA THR A 30 3.47 -10.14 24.38
C THR A 30 4.53 -9.11 24.07
N LYS A 31 5.30 -9.35 23.01
CA LYS A 31 5.89 -8.25 22.25
C LYS A 31 5.53 -8.45 20.79
N LYS A 32 4.35 -7.98 20.39
CA LYS A 32 4.12 -7.66 18.98
C LYS A 32 5.15 -6.58 18.63
N ALA A 33 6.18 -6.97 17.89
CA ALA A 33 7.07 -6.02 17.26
C ALA A 33 6.18 -5.06 16.46
N LYS A 34 6.27 -3.77 16.78
CA LYS A 34 5.70 -2.72 15.95
C LYS A 34 6.42 -2.85 14.61
N GLU A 35 5.73 -3.38 13.60
CA GLU A 35 6.27 -3.42 12.25
C GLU A 35 6.70 -1.99 11.88
N PRO A 36 7.92 -1.80 11.35
CA PRO A 36 8.34 -0.49 10.91
C PRO A 36 7.34 -0.05 9.84
N VAL A 37 6.59 1.01 10.13
CA VAL A 37 5.82 1.71 9.11
C VAL A 37 6.85 2.06 8.03
N PRO A 38 6.72 1.55 6.79
CA PRO A 38 7.67 1.92 5.75
C PRO A 38 7.66 3.44 5.67
N GLU A 39 8.81 4.07 5.87
CA GLU A 39 8.96 5.49 5.61
C GLU A 39 8.63 5.68 4.13
N VAL A 40 7.42 6.16 3.87
CA VAL A 40 7.04 6.67 2.57
C VAL A 40 7.92 7.90 2.37
N LYS A 41 9.08 7.72 1.75
CA LYS A 41 9.81 8.84 1.18
C LYS A 41 8.93 9.41 0.08
N VAL A 42 8.20 10.46 0.43
CA VAL A 42 7.70 11.42 -0.55
C VAL A 42 8.96 11.97 -1.19
N ILE A 43 9.34 11.41 -2.34
CA ILE A 43 10.24 12.10 -3.23
C ILE A 43 9.43 13.33 -3.63
N GLU A 44 9.79 14.50 -3.10
CA GLU A 44 9.37 15.78 -3.65
C GLU A 44 10.03 15.93 -5.02
N GLY A 45 9.67 15.03 -5.95
CA GLY A 45 9.81 15.29 -7.35
C GLY A 45 8.81 16.39 -7.61
N THR A 46 9.26 17.64 -7.52
CA THR A 46 8.63 18.73 -8.26
C THR A 46 8.33 18.14 -9.62
N GLY A 47 7.05 18.06 -10.01
CA GLY A 47 6.65 17.37 -11.24
C GLY A 47 7.40 17.81 -12.50
N GLU A 48 8.16 18.90 -12.41
CA GLU A 48 9.20 19.41 -13.30
C GLU A 48 10.25 18.37 -13.75
N THR A 49 10.66 17.41 -12.91
CA THR A 49 11.68 16.42 -13.32
C THR A 49 11.11 15.24 -14.10
N MET A 50 9.79 15.10 -14.16
CA MET A 50 9.14 14.00 -14.87
C MET A 50 9.12 14.28 -16.39
N PRO A 51 9.47 13.28 -17.22
CA PRO A 51 9.40 13.45 -18.66
C PRO A 51 7.95 13.62 -19.11
N VAL A 52 7.75 14.45 -20.14
CA VAL A 52 6.45 14.57 -20.81
C VAL A 52 6.06 13.20 -21.37
N GLY A 53 4.81 12.79 -21.15
CA GLY A 53 4.30 11.45 -21.44
C GLY A 53 4.36 10.48 -20.26
N ALA A 54 5.02 10.81 -19.16
CA ALA A 54 5.01 9.98 -17.95
C ALA A 54 3.58 9.85 -17.41
N ILE A 55 3.18 8.61 -17.09
CA ILE A 55 1.90 8.30 -16.45
C ILE A 55 2.17 7.86 -15.02
N ILE A 56 1.48 8.49 -14.06
CA ILE A 56 1.63 8.19 -12.63
C ILE A 56 0.27 8.09 -11.95
N LEU A 57 0.25 7.40 -10.81
CA LEU A 57 -0.86 7.48 -9.86
C LEU A 57 -0.67 8.72 -8.99
N PHE A 58 -1.69 9.57 -8.95
CA PHE A 58 -1.72 10.81 -8.18
C PHE A 58 -2.78 10.74 -7.08
N TYR A 59 -2.46 11.33 -5.94
CA TYR A 59 -3.39 11.52 -4.83
C TYR A 59 -3.53 13.00 -4.51
N GLY A 60 -4.73 13.54 -4.69
CA GLY A 60 -5.04 14.92 -4.35
C GLY A 60 -6.29 15.44 -5.06
N GLU A 61 -6.85 16.52 -4.51
CA GLU A 61 -8.08 17.13 -5.04
C GLU A 61 -7.86 17.89 -6.36
N LYS A 62 -6.68 18.52 -6.51
CA LYS A 62 -6.33 19.35 -7.66
C LYS A 62 -5.12 18.80 -8.39
N ILE A 63 -5.28 18.56 -9.68
CA ILE A 63 -4.20 18.11 -10.55
C ILE A 63 -3.17 19.24 -10.70
N PRO A 64 -1.85 18.96 -10.55
CA PRO A 64 -0.81 19.97 -10.68
C PRO A 64 -0.73 20.53 -12.10
N GLU A 65 -0.16 21.74 -12.23
CA GLU A 65 0.09 22.31 -13.56
C GLU A 65 1.02 21.43 -14.40
N GLY A 66 0.72 21.34 -15.69
CA GLY A 66 1.47 20.51 -16.64
C GLY A 66 1.12 19.03 -16.60
N TRP A 67 0.09 18.66 -15.83
CA TRP A 67 -0.49 17.33 -15.81
C TRP A 67 -1.96 17.35 -16.24
N GLN A 68 -2.42 16.24 -16.78
CA GLN A 68 -3.79 16.00 -17.24
C GLN A 68 -4.24 14.64 -16.73
N GLU A 69 -5.54 14.41 -16.51
CA GLU A 69 -6.04 13.06 -16.24
C GLU A 69 -5.78 12.12 -17.42
N CYS A 70 -5.58 10.84 -17.17
CA CYS A 70 -5.49 9.80 -18.19
C CYS A 70 -6.84 9.07 -18.29
N SER A 71 -7.83 9.76 -18.86
CA SER A 71 -9.26 9.40 -18.80
C SER A 71 -9.88 9.17 -20.17
N GLY A 72 -9.12 8.63 -21.13
CA GLY A 72 -9.66 8.28 -22.43
C GLY A 72 -9.87 9.46 -23.39
N GLN A 73 -9.55 10.69 -22.98
CA GLN A 73 -9.87 11.86 -23.78
C GLN A 73 -9.03 11.92 -25.07
N ASN A 74 -9.63 12.46 -26.11
CA ASN A 74 -8.90 12.84 -27.31
C ASN A 74 -8.22 14.19 -27.09
N LEU A 75 -6.89 14.22 -27.21
CA LEU A 75 -6.10 15.44 -27.07
C LEU A 75 -5.80 16.00 -28.46
N ASP A 76 -6.18 17.25 -28.69
CA ASP A 76 -5.76 17.97 -29.89
C ASP A 76 -4.27 18.32 -29.81
N THR A 77 -3.64 18.54 -30.96
CA THR A 77 -2.22 18.94 -30.99
C THR A 77 -2.01 20.31 -30.34
N GLN A 78 -3.03 21.18 -30.41
CA GLN A 78 -2.96 22.57 -29.99
C GLN A 78 -3.07 22.68 -28.46
N GLY A 79 -1.95 23.01 -27.80
CA GLY A 79 -1.84 23.01 -26.33
C GLY A 79 -1.19 21.76 -25.73
N PHE A 80 -0.90 20.74 -26.55
CA PHE A 80 -0.23 19.50 -26.16
C PHE A 80 1.00 19.22 -27.05
N GLU A 81 1.63 20.25 -27.60
CA GLU A 81 2.72 20.14 -28.59
C GLU A 81 3.92 19.35 -28.03
N GLU A 82 4.26 19.58 -26.76
CA GLU A 82 5.33 18.82 -26.09
C GLU A 82 4.99 17.33 -25.97
N LEU A 83 3.73 17.00 -25.66
CA LEU A 83 3.29 15.62 -25.58
C LEU A 83 3.26 14.97 -26.97
N ALA A 84 2.78 15.70 -27.99
CA ALA A 84 2.76 15.25 -29.37
C ALA A 84 4.16 14.94 -29.91
N ALA A 85 5.17 15.72 -29.50
CA ALA A 85 6.56 15.49 -29.88
C ALA A 85 7.17 14.24 -29.21
N ASN A 86 6.68 13.85 -28.03
CA ASN A 86 7.25 12.76 -27.23
C ASN A 86 6.45 11.46 -27.26
N SER A 87 5.19 11.48 -27.72
CA SER A 87 4.32 10.31 -27.77
C SER A 87 3.50 10.25 -29.06
N PRO A 88 3.68 9.23 -29.92
CA PRO A 88 2.93 9.12 -31.18
C PRO A 88 1.45 8.75 -30.99
N TYR A 89 1.04 8.30 -29.80
CA TYR A 89 -0.32 7.86 -29.51
C TYR A 89 -1.10 8.84 -28.61
N TYR A 90 -0.57 10.04 -28.40
CA TYR A 90 -1.13 11.01 -27.44
C TYR A 90 -2.58 11.42 -27.70
N GLN A 91 -3.02 11.36 -28.96
CA GLN A 91 -4.38 11.74 -29.36
C GLN A 91 -5.45 10.78 -28.83
N ASN A 92 -5.09 9.55 -28.51
CA ASN A 92 -6.03 8.54 -28.03
C ASN A 92 -5.47 7.94 -26.74
N LEU A 93 -5.52 8.73 -25.66
CA LEU A 93 -5.10 8.22 -24.36
C LEU A 93 -6.03 7.08 -23.92
N PRO A 94 -5.51 6.08 -23.20
CA PRO A 94 -6.36 5.11 -22.53
C PRO A 94 -7.13 5.78 -21.38
N ASP A 95 -8.29 5.23 -21.03
CA ASP A 95 -8.99 5.57 -19.79
C ASP A 95 -8.50 4.67 -18.65
N LEU A 96 -7.38 5.07 -18.02
CA LEU A 96 -6.81 4.33 -16.91
C LEU A 96 -7.64 4.47 -15.63
N ASN A 97 -8.44 5.54 -15.51
CA ASN A 97 -9.31 5.77 -14.37
C ASN A 97 -10.57 4.88 -14.41
N GLN A 98 -11.02 4.48 -15.60
CA GLN A 98 -12.07 3.48 -15.78
C GLN A 98 -11.52 2.04 -15.64
N ILE A 99 -10.32 1.77 -16.18
CA ILE A 99 -9.70 0.43 -16.12
C ILE A 99 -9.29 0.08 -14.68
N PHE A 100 -8.68 1.03 -13.97
CA PHE A 100 -8.24 0.87 -12.60
C PHE A 100 -9.11 1.72 -11.68
N GLN A 101 -10.32 1.24 -11.42
CA GLN A 101 -11.27 1.94 -10.56
C GLN A 101 -10.69 2.08 -9.15
N ASN A 102 -10.47 3.32 -8.73
CA ASN A 102 -10.13 3.65 -7.36
C ASN A 102 -11.42 4.00 -6.60
N SER A 103 -11.55 3.49 -5.37
CA SER A 103 -12.70 3.80 -4.50
C SER A 103 -12.65 5.22 -3.94
N ASP A 104 -11.47 5.83 -3.93
CA ASP A 104 -11.24 7.21 -3.51
C ASP A 104 -11.18 8.12 -4.74
N LEU A 105 -12.06 9.11 -4.79
CA LEU A 105 -12.17 10.09 -5.87
C LEU A 105 -10.93 10.98 -6.02
N ASN A 106 -10.11 11.05 -4.97
CA ASN A 106 -8.85 11.81 -4.97
C ASN A 106 -7.68 11.02 -5.56
N VAL A 107 -7.86 9.72 -5.86
CA VAL A 107 -6.85 8.89 -6.49
C VAL A 107 -7.11 8.81 -7.99
N LYS A 108 -6.19 9.35 -8.79
CA LYS A 108 -6.33 9.44 -10.25
C LYS A 108 -5.04 9.09 -10.97
N TRP A 109 -5.16 8.41 -12.11
CA TRP A 109 -4.09 8.31 -13.08
C TRP A 109 -4.01 9.60 -13.88
N ILE A 110 -2.81 10.19 -13.91
CA ILE A 110 -2.51 11.43 -14.63
C ILE A 110 -1.31 11.23 -15.54
N ILE A 111 -1.22 12.03 -16.61
CA ILE A 111 -0.14 12.07 -17.58
C ILE A 111 0.53 13.45 -17.60
N LYS A 112 1.86 13.49 -17.67
CA LYS A 112 2.62 14.75 -17.84
C LYS A 112 2.45 15.23 -19.27
N VAL A 113 1.93 16.44 -19.46
CA VAL A 113 1.60 16.98 -20.80
C VAL A 113 2.52 18.11 -21.25
N LYS A 114 3.14 18.81 -20.30
CA LYS A 114 4.16 19.84 -20.51
C LYS A 114 5.03 19.95 -19.26
N LYS A 115 6.23 20.52 -19.38
CA LYS A 115 7.12 20.76 -18.23
C LYS A 115 6.49 21.66 -17.18
#